data_AF-A0A511X6B8-F1
#
_entry.id   AF-A0A511X6B8-F1
#
_cell.length_a   1.000
_cell.length_b   1.000
_cell.length_c   1.000
_cell.angle_alpha   90.00
_cell.angle_beta   90.00
_cell.angle_gamma   90.00
#
_symmetry.space_group_name_H-M   'P 1'
#
loop_
_entity.id
_entity.type
_entity.pdbx_description
1 polymer ?
#
loop_
_entity_poly.entity_id
_entity_poly.type
_entity_poly.pdbx_seq_one_letter_code
_entity_poly.pdbx_strand_id
1 'polypeptide(L)'
;MAAGFDEVEPDMEHRLTTFEGGAAPRGIASGAFPASDLGEDMTAGFSGQVSDDHDVAHAAGGLLTEAWARIAARMKSEVGEVEYRTWLQQIVLGPVDGDEVTLLLPTRFLRDWVRSQYGDRLSTLWNQEIPALRRVELQVMRPGDRPAVATTEQAAPIVPGRRVVDVPEAPAPVVERVQDARSDLVAPLDPRFTFDSFVVGKPNEFAYACARRVAEKPSSPGFNPLFLYGGVGLGKTHLMHAIGSELTREGRVSVAYMSAEKFMYRFIGAIRSQSTIEFKEQLRSVDVLMIDDLQFLIGKDNTQEEFFHTFNALVDAGRQIVVSADKSPSDLSGLEDRLRTRLGCGMVADIHATTFELRISILEAKATASGVPVPAKVLEFLAHKITTNVRELEGALNRLIAHANLFGRPVTLEATQEVLHDILKAHDRRVTIEEIQRKVSEHWNIRLTDMSSARRARAVARPRQVAMYLAKQLTSRSLPEIGRKFGNRDHTTVMHAVQRVTELMERDTAFAEDVELLRRMLES
;
A
#
# COMPACT_ATOMS: atom_id res chain seq x y z
N MET A 1 32.17 -4.42 -64.86
CA MET A 1 31.35 -5.65 -64.93
C MET A 1 30.27 -5.49 -63.89
N ALA A 2 29.11 -4.94 -64.29
CA ALA A 2 27.94 -5.68 -64.75
C ALA A 2 27.28 -6.36 -63.53
N ALA A 3 26.20 -5.80 -62.96
CA ALA A 3 24.79 -5.88 -63.39
C ALA A 3 24.07 -6.62 -62.23
N GLY A 4 22.96 -6.17 -61.65
CA GLY A 4 21.73 -5.72 -62.31
C GLY A 4 20.70 -6.85 -62.22
N PHE A 5 19.41 -6.48 -62.21
CA PHE A 5 18.17 -7.28 -62.11
C PHE A 5 17.57 -7.40 -60.69
N ASP A 6 16.55 -6.62 -60.32
CA ASP A 6 15.16 -6.49 -60.84
C ASP A 6 14.22 -7.52 -60.17
N GLU A 7 12.96 -7.26 -59.81
CA GLU A 7 12.05 -6.11 -59.81
C GLU A 7 10.66 -6.68 -59.33
N VAL A 8 9.71 -5.79 -59.01
CA VAL A 8 8.23 -5.96 -59.10
C VAL A 8 7.42 -6.41 -57.84
N GLU A 9 6.66 -5.42 -57.33
CA GLU A 9 5.38 -5.37 -56.54
C GLU A 9 4.19 -6.12 -57.21
N PRO A 10 2.89 -6.15 -56.77
CA PRO A 10 2.12 -5.18 -55.96
C PRO A 10 0.99 -5.72 -55.01
N ASP A 11 0.36 -4.77 -54.31
CA ASP A 11 -1.05 -4.62 -53.87
C ASP A 11 -1.90 -5.77 -53.26
N MET A 12 -2.54 -5.46 -52.12
CA MET A 12 -4.00 -5.61 -51.97
C MET A 12 -4.56 -4.83 -50.76
N GLU A 13 -5.32 -3.77 -51.06
CA GLU A 13 -6.40 -3.24 -50.23
C GLU A 13 -7.52 -4.28 -50.06
N HIS A 14 -8.17 -4.34 -48.88
CA HIS A 14 -9.61 -4.05 -48.76
C HIS A 14 -10.17 -4.27 -47.34
N ARG A 15 -11.07 -3.34 -46.99
CA ARG A 15 -12.29 -3.46 -46.15
C ARG A 15 -12.13 -3.37 -44.63
N LEU A 16 -12.60 -2.25 -44.08
CA LEU A 16 -13.70 -2.26 -43.11
C LEU A 16 -14.58 -1.02 -43.28
N THR A 17 -15.87 -1.31 -43.37
CA THR A 17 -17.00 -0.45 -43.73
C THR A 17 -17.59 0.29 -42.53
N THR A 18 -18.07 1.49 -42.82
CA THR A 18 -19.05 2.31 -42.12
C THR A 18 -20.30 1.54 -41.66
N PHE A 19 -20.86 1.93 -40.50
CA PHE A 19 -22.30 1.82 -40.23
C PHE A 19 -22.75 2.90 -39.23
N GLU A 20 -23.53 3.86 -39.73
CA GLU A 20 -24.44 4.71 -38.95
C GLU A 20 -25.85 4.09 -38.95
N GLY A 21 -26.60 4.37 -37.89
CA GLY A 21 -28.05 4.65 -38.00
C GLY A 21 -29.04 3.65 -37.40
N GLY A 22 -29.89 4.14 -36.49
CA GLY A 22 -31.33 3.85 -36.58
C GLY A 22 -32.08 3.35 -35.33
N ALA A 23 -32.79 4.30 -34.70
CA ALA A 23 -34.20 4.22 -34.25
C ALA A 23 -34.63 3.40 -33.00
N ALA A 24 -35.32 4.12 -32.10
CA ALA A 24 -36.24 3.62 -31.07
C ALA A 24 -37.59 3.13 -31.68
N PRO A 25 -38.42 2.41 -30.91
CA PRO A 25 -39.68 3.05 -30.47
C PRO A 25 -40.27 2.61 -29.09
N ARG A 26 -40.94 3.61 -28.49
CA ARG A 26 -42.16 3.68 -27.64
C ARG A 26 -42.83 2.43 -27.01
N GLY A 27 -43.34 2.68 -25.78
CA GLY A 27 -44.69 2.29 -25.29
C GLY A 27 -44.70 1.36 -24.05
N ILE A 28 -45.62 1.40 -23.07
CA ILE A 28 -46.90 2.12 -22.86
C ILE A 28 -47.33 1.87 -21.36
N ALA A 29 -47.98 2.86 -20.74
CA ALA A 29 -49.08 2.81 -19.71
C ALA A 29 -48.87 2.04 -18.37
N SER A 30 -49.50 2.36 -17.23
CA SER A 30 -50.70 3.14 -16.84
C SER A 30 -50.48 3.77 -15.44
N GLY A 31 -50.99 4.96 -15.09
CA GLY A 31 -52.34 5.24 -14.55
C GLY A 31 -52.46 4.85 -13.05
N ALA A 32 -53.05 5.58 -12.09
CA ALA A 32 -53.71 6.88 -11.96
C ALA A 32 -53.99 7.09 -10.43
N PHE A 33 -53.82 8.32 -9.92
CA PHE A 33 -54.59 9.14 -8.93
C PHE A 33 -55.60 8.53 -7.91
N PRO A 34 -56.13 9.27 -6.88
CA PRO A 34 -55.79 10.61 -6.30
C PRO A 34 -55.98 10.76 -4.73
N ALA A 35 -55.83 12.01 -4.23
CA ALA A 35 -56.64 12.75 -3.22
C ALA A 35 -56.65 12.27 -1.73
N SER A 36 -56.19 13.04 -0.73
CA SER A 36 -56.68 14.31 -0.10
C SER A 36 -57.90 14.17 0.81
N ASP A 37 -57.75 14.47 2.11
CA ASP A 37 -58.74 15.05 3.06
C ASP A 37 -58.01 15.26 4.41
N LEU A 38 -57.83 16.48 4.95
CA LEU A 38 -58.74 17.37 5.70
C LEU A 38 -59.25 16.81 7.05
N GLY A 39 -58.99 17.54 8.13
CA GLY A 39 -59.60 17.34 9.45
C GLY A 39 -58.92 18.10 10.59
N GLU A 40 -59.47 19.28 10.93
CA GLU A 40 -59.09 20.19 12.01
C GLU A 40 -59.53 19.72 13.43
N ASP A 41 -58.89 20.37 14.42
CA ASP A 41 -59.36 20.74 15.77
C ASP A 41 -59.58 19.71 16.89
N MET A 42 -58.80 19.87 17.98
CA MET A 42 -59.37 20.20 19.29
C MET A 42 -58.32 20.70 20.29
N THR A 43 -58.65 21.80 20.96
CA THR A 43 -57.94 22.43 22.07
C THR A 43 -58.27 21.74 23.40
N ALA A 44 -57.26 21.47 24.24
CA ALA A 44 -57.42 21.36 25.69
C ALA A 44 -56.06 21.54 26.37
N GLY A 45 -55.95 22.57 27.22
CA GLY A 45 -54.76 22.85 28.01
C GLY A 45 -54.58 21.88 29.18
N PHE A 46 -53.33 21.54 29.46
CA PHE A 46 -52.91 20.99 30.73
C PHE A 46 -51.55 21.61 31.11
N SER A 47 -51.54 22.38 32.18
CA SER A 47 -50.33 22.85 32.85
C SER A 47 -49.70 21.70 33.62
N GLY A 48 -48.42 21.39 33.39
CA GLY A 48 -47.71 20.40 34.19
C GLY A 48 -46.30 20.06 33.72
N GLN A 49 -45.33 20.72 34.36
CA GLN A 49 -43.99 20.19 34.74
C GLN A 49 -43.05 19.63 33.66
N VAL A 50 -42.01 20.43 33.41
CA VAL A 50 -40.61 20.09 33.12
C VAL A 50 -40.22 18.63 33.39
N SER A 51 -40.11 17.85 32.31
CA SER A 51 -39.26 16.66 32.22
C SER A 51 -39.20 16.20 30.77
N ASP A 52 -38.38 16.83 29.91
CA ASP A 52 -38.23 16.38 28.51
C ASP A 52 -36.91 16.78 27.82
N ASP A 53 -35.81 16.94 28.57
CA ASP A 53 -34.49 17.20 27.95
C ASP A 53 -33.73 15.90 27.58
N HIS A 54 -34.16 14.73 28.08
CA HIS A 54 -33.44 13.47 27.83
C HIS A 54 -33.92 12.71 26.59
N ASP A 55 -35.21 12.77 26.22
CA ASP A 55 -35.75 12.05 25.06
C ASP A 55 -35.50 12.80 23.73
N VAL A 56 -35.41 14.14 23.75
CA VAL A 56 -35.09 14.96 22.57
C VAL A 56 -33.63 14.81 22.13
N ALA A 57 -32.71 14.66 23.09
CA ALA A 57 -31.28 14.48 22.81
C ALA A 57 -30.97 13.13 22.12
N HIS A 58 -31.70 12.07 22.47
CA HIS A 58 -31.54 10.75 21.84
C HIS A 58 -32.12 10.71 20.42
N ALA A 59 -33.24 11.38 20.15
CA ALA A 59 -33.81 11.50 18.81
C ALA A 59 -32.93 12.35 17.86
N ALA A 60 -32.33 13.43 18.37
CA ALA A 60 -31.42 14.29 17.60
C ALA A 60 -30.12 13.58 17.18
N GLY A 61 -29.55 12.71 18.03
CA GLY A 61 -28.34 11.94 17.72
C GLY A 61 -28.53 10.93 16.58
N GLY A 62 -29.71 10.32 16.48
CA GLY A 62 -30.06 9.40 15.40
C GLY A 62 -30.15 10.10 14.04
N LEU A 63 -30.84 11.25 13.98
CA LEU A 63 -31.01 12.04 12.76
C LEU A 63 -29.66 12.54 12.18
N LEU A 64 -28.73 12.95 13.05
CA LEU A 64 -27.38 13.38 12.66
C LEU A 64 -26.54 12.26 12.06
N THR A 65 -26.66 11.05 12.62
CA THR A 65 -25.93 9.87 12.15
C THR A 65 -26.43 9.42 10.78
N GLU A 66 -27.75 9.45 10.57
CA GLU A 66 -28.35 9.15 9.26
C GLU A 66 -28.01 10.20 8.20
N ALA A 67 -28.01 11.48 8.55
CA ALA A 67 -27.57 12.56 7.67
C ALA A 67 -26.10 12.37 7.27
N TRP A 68 -25.21 12.08 8.23
CA TRP A 68 -23.81 11.80 7.92
C TRP A 68 -23.62 10.60 6.99
N ALA A 69 -24.37 9.51 7.18
CA ALA A 69 -24.31 8.35 6.30
C ALA A 69 -24.69 8.68 4.84
N ARG A 70 -25.69 9.55 4.64
CA ARG A 70 -26.09 10.02 3.30
C ARG A 70 -25.04 10.95 2.68
N ILE A 71 -24.49 11.89 3.46
CA ILE A 71 -23.40 12.78 3.03
C ILE A 71 -22.16 11.96 2.63
N ALA A 72 -21.78 10.98 3.44
CA ALA A 72 -20.67 10.08 3.20
C ALA A 72 -20.85 9.27 1.90
N ALA A 73 -22.04 8.71 1.67
CA ALA A 73 -22.36 7.98 0.44
C ALA A 73 -22.28 8.89 -0.80
N ARG A 74 -22.78 10.12 -0.69
CA ARG A 74 -22.75 11.10 -1.78
C ARG A 74 -21.33 11.56 -2.09
N MET A 75 -20.53 11.86 -1.06
CA MET A 75 -19.10 12.15 -1.21
C MET A 75 -18.38 10.98 -1.89
N LYS A 76 -18.63 9.73 -1.47
CA LYS A 76 -18.04 8.54 -2.11
C LYS A 76 -18.37 8.44 -3.60
N SER A 77 -19.60 8.81 -4.00
CA SER A 77 -19.99 8.81 -5.42
C SER A 77 -19.36 9.95 -6.23
N GLU A 78 -19.11 11.11 -5.61
CA GLU A 78 -18.57 12.31 -6.27
C GLU A 78 -17.05 12.26 -6.43
N VAL A 79 -16.32 11.79 -5.40
CA VAL A 79 -14.84 11.76 -5.41
C VAL A 79 -14.27 10.42 -5.88
N GLY A 80 -15.12 9.39 -5.97
CA GLY A 80 -14.70 8.03 -6.29
C GLY A 80 -14.15 7.25 -5.10
N GLU A 81 -14.13 5.92 -5.23
CA GLU A 81 -13.88 5.01 -4.11
C GLU A 81 -12.46 5.12 -3.54
N VAL A 82 -11.48 5.40 -4.40
CA VAL A 82 -10.06 5.52 -3.99
C VAL A 82 -9.83 6.78 -3.17
N GLU A 83 -10.32 7.94 -3.63
CA GLU A 83 -10.17 9.20 -2.88
C GLU A 83 -10.97 9.17 -1.58
N TYR A 84 -12.20 8.63 -1.60
CA TYR A 84 -13.00 8.49 -0.40
C TYR A 84 -12.31 7.63 0.67
N ARG A 85 -11.79 6.46 0.27
CA ARG A 85 -11.10 5.54 1.19
C ARG A 85 -9.84 6.16 1.79
N THR A 86 -9.14 6.96 1.02
CA THR A 86 -7.87 7.57 1.42
C THR A 86 -8.08 8.75 2.36
N TRP A 87 -9.13 9.54 2.13
CA TRP A 87 -9.21 10.87 2.75
C TRP A 87 -10.46 11.15 3.59
N LEU A 88 -11.60 10.55 3.25
CA LEU A 88 -12.89 10.90 3.83
C LEU A 88 -13.44 9.79 4.74
N GLN A 89 -13.01 8.54 4.55
CA GLN A 89 -13.45 7.39 5.34
C GLN A 89 -13.10 7.52 6.83
N GLN A 90 -12.02 8.24 7.15
CA GLN A 90 -11.53 8.39 8.52
C GLN A 90 -12.21 9.54 9.29
N ILE A 91 -13.18 10.23 8.68
CA ILE A 91 -13.94 11.30 9.35
C ILE A 91 -14.97 10.66 10.29
N VAL A 92 -14.92 11.07 11.55
CA VAL A 92 -15.86 10.65 12.59
C VAL A 92 -16.76 11.83 12.94
N LEU A 93 -18.06 11.59 13.07
CA LEU A 93 -19.00 12.61 13.51
C LEU A 93 -18.75 12.94 14.99
N GLY A 94 -18.41 14.20 15.26
CA GLY A 94 -18.21 14.76 16.59
C GLY A 94 -19.50 15.40 17.14
N PRO A 95 -19.38 16.16 18.25
CA PRO A 95 -20.52 16.84 18.84
C PRO A 95 -21.06 17.95 17.93
N VAL A 96 -22.35 18.24 18.10
CA VAL A 96 -23.02 19.42 17.54
C VAL A 96 -23.23 20.42 18.65
N ASP A 97 -22.83 21.67 18.41
CA ASP A 97 -23.08 22.79 19.33
C ASP A 97 -23.84 23.88 18.56
N GLY A 98 -25.10 24.12 18.93
CA GLY A 98 -25.98 25.07 18.26
C GLY A 98 -26.16 24.78 16.76
N ASP A 99 -25.62 25.65 15.90
CA ASP A 99 -25.68 25.56 14.44
C ASP A 99 -24.38 25.03 13.79
N GLU A 100 -23.45 24.51 14.60
CA GLU A 100 -22.14 24.01 14.17
C GLU A 100 -21.97 22.52 14.44
N VAL A 101 -21.65 21.75 13.38
CA VAL A 101 -21.30 20.33 13.50
C VAL A 101 -19.79 20.16 13.47
N THR A 102 -19.25 19.42 14.45
CA THR A 102 -17.83 19.08 14.49
C THR A 102 -17.59 17.75 13.78
N LEU A 103 -16.67 17.73 12.83
CA LEU A 103 -16.16 16.53 12.17
C LEU A 103 -14.73 16.28 12.65
N LEU A 104 -14.50 15.10 13.20
CA LEU A 104 -13.25 14.72 13.84
C LEU A 104 -12.38 13.91 12.87
N LEU A 105 -11.10 14.27 12.77
CA LEU A 105 -10.11 13.61 11.92
C LEU A 105 -8.90 13.16 12.74
N PRO A 106 -8.27 12.02 12.41
CA PRO A 106 -7.19 11.42 13.19
C PRO A 106 -5.90 12.26 13.24
N THR A 107 -5.67 13.16 12.28
CA THR A 107 -4.45 13.97 12.23
C THR A 107 -4.74 15.42 11.82
N ARG A 108 -3.89 16.36 12.27
CA ARG A 108 -3.92 17.78 11.84
C ARG A 108 -3.82 17.91 10.32
N PHE A 109 -2.97 17.08 9.72
CA PHE A 109 -2.81 16.99 8.28
C PHE A 109 -4.12 16.64 7.57
N LEU A 110 -4.80 15.56 7.99
CA LEU A 110 -6.05 15.14 7.35
C LEU A 110 -7.14 16.21 7.52
N ARG A 111 -7.24 16.83 8.70
CA ARG A 111 -8.15 17.94 8.97
C ARG A 111 -7.93 19.11 7.99
N ASP A 112 -6.70 19.56 7.85
CA ASP A 112 -6.38 20.74 7.03
C ASP A 112 -6.55 20.45 5.54
N TRP A 113 -6.26 19.22 5.12
CA TRP A 113 -6.48 18.76 3.76
C TRP A 113 -7.97 18.63 3.41
N VAL A 114 -8.76 17.96 4.27
CA VAL A 114 -10.21 17.85 4.08
C VAL A 114 -10.87 19.22 4.12
N ARG A 115 -10.41 20.13 5.00
CA ARG A 115 -10.88 21.52 5.05
C ARG A 115 -10.61 22.26 3.75
N SER A 116 -9.39 22.15 3.21
CA SER A 116 -8.99 22.85 1.99
C SER A 116 -9.64 22.29 0.73
N GLN A 117 -9.89 20.98 0.64
CA GLN A 117 -10.35 20.34 -0.59
C GLN A 117 -11.86 20.08 -0.61
N TYR A 118 -12.45 19.77 0.55
CA TYR A 118 -13.86 19.39 0.65
C TYR A 118 -14.62 20.20 1.69
N GLY A 119 -14.01 21.16 2.38
CA GLY A 119 -14.67 21.95 3.44
C GLY A 119 -15.92 22.65 2.94
N ASP A 120 -15.84 23.33 1.79
CA ASP A 120 -17.00 24.01 1.18
C ASP A 120 -18.07 23.01 0.73
N ARG A 121 -17.64 21.85 0.22
CA ARG A 121 -18.54 20.80 -0.25
C ARG A 121 -19.29 20.14 0.90
N LEU A 122 -18.57 19.77 1.96
CA LEU A 122 -19.12 19.21 3.19
C LEU A 122 -20.08 20.20 3.84
N SER A 123 -19.73 21.49 3.89
CA SER A 123 -20.62 22.54 4.40
C SER A 123 -21.91 22.65 3.59
N THR A 124 -21.81 22.58 2.26
CA THR A 124 -22.98 22.59 1.36
C THR A 124 -23.88 21.37 1.58
N LEU A 125 -23.29 20.18 1.69
CA LEU A 125 -24.04 18.94 1.87
C LEU A 125 -24.70 18.86 3.26
N TRP A 126 -24.02 19.34 4.31
CA TRP A 126 -24.61 19.44 5.64
C TRP A 126 -25.79 20.41 5.69
N ASN A 127 -25.68 21.56 5.03
CA ASN A 127 -26.77 22.53 4.96
C ASN A 127 -27.98 21.98 4.17
N GLN A 128 -27.74 21.18 3.13
CA GLN A 128 -28.79 20.53 2.34
C GLN A 128 -29.56 19.45 3.13
N GLU A 129 -28.85 18.68 3.95
CA GLU A 129 -29.47 17.61 4.76
C GLU A 129 -30.14 18.17 6.02
N ILE A 130 -29.51 19.14 6.68
CA ILE A 130 -30.02 19.77 7.90
C ILE A 130 -29.83 21.30 7.80
N PRO A 131 -30.86 22.04 7.34
CA PRO A 131 -30.78 23.50 7.18
C PRO A 131 -30.51 24.28 8.48
N ALA A 132 -30.70 23.65 9.63
CA ALA A 132 -30.37 24.21 10.94
C ALA A 132 -28.85 24.26 11.21
N LEU A 133 -28.04 23.44 10.52
CA LEU A 133 -26.58 23.44 10.64
C LEU A 133 -25.97 24.32 9.56
N ARG A 134 -25.39 25.44 9.98
CA ARG A 134 -24.83 26.45 9.08
C ARG A 134 -23.33 26.37 8.96
N ARG A 135 -22.67 25.72 9.92
CA ARG A 135 -21.21 25.67 10.01
C ARG A 135 -20.74 24.23 10.21
N VAL A 136 -19.69 23.87 9.49
CA VAL A 136 -19.01 22.58 9.64
C VAL A 136 -17.59 22.87 10.08
N GLU A 137 -17.25 22.45 11.29
CA GLU A 137 -15.91 22.63 11.83
C GLU A 137 -15.16 21.31 11.83
N LEU A 138 -13.92 21.35 11.32
CA LEU A 138 -13.08 20.17 11.21
C LEU A 138 -12.05 20.22 12.32
N GLN A 139 -12.04 19.23 13.22
CA GLN A 139 -11.11 19.18 14.34
C GLN A 139 -10.27 17.90 14.34
N VAL A 140 -9.15 17.92 15.07
CA VAL A 140 -8.32 16.72 15.25
C VAL A 140 -8.77 16.00 16.50
N MET A 141 -8.95 14.69 16.40
CA MET A 141 -9.27 13.81 17.53
C MET A 141 -8.23 13.98 18.64
N ARG A 142 -8.68 14.41 19.82
CA ARG A 142 -7.89 14.49 21.05
C ARG A 142 -8.19 13.27 21.94
N PRO A 143 -7.23 12.81 22.75
CA PRO A 143 -7.50 11.78 23.77
C PRO A 143 -8.53 12.31 24.76
N GLY A 144 -9.76 11.80 24.69
CA GLY A 144 -10.91 12.24 25.50
C GLY A 144 -12.10 12.76 24.70
N ASP A 145 -11.96 12.99 23.38
CA ASP A 145 -13.10 13.31 22.52
C ASP A 145 -14.03 12.11 22.47
N ARG A 146 -15.24 12.26 23.04
CA ARG A 146 -16.27 11.22 22.97
C ARG A 146 -16.83 11.22 21.55
N PRO A 147 -16.67 10.13 20.76
CA PRO A 147 -17.57 9.93 19.63
C PRO A 147 -19.00 9.92 20.17
N ALA A 148 -19.98 10.41 19.40
CA ALA A 148 -21.39 10.37 19.79
C ALA A 148 -21.95 8.95 20.02
N VAL A 149 -21.11 7.92 19.88
CA VAL A 149 -21.40 6.52 20.18
C VAL A 149 -20.79 6.15 21.52
N ALA A 150 -21.57 6.27 22.59
CA ALA A 150 -21.29 5.62 23.87
C ALA A 150 -22.29 4.47 24.06
N THR A 151 -21.86 3.24 23.74
CA THR A 151 -22.42 2.04 24.37
C THR A 151 -21.86 1.97 25.80
N THR A 152 -22.77 2.17 26.75
CA THR A 152 -22.76 1.79 28.18
C THR A 152 -21.56 1.00 28.72
N GLU A 153 -20.88 1.55 29.73
CA GLU A 153 -20.58 0.82 30.98
C GLU A 153 -20.24 1.78 32.15
N GLN A 154 -21.12 1.71 33.16
CA GLN A 154 -20.99 1.99 34.60
C GLN A 154 -20.07 3.12 35.12
N ALA A 155 -20.73 4.15 35.65
CA ALA A 155 -20.18 5.17 36.53
C ALA A 155 -20.37 4.79 38.02
N ALA A 156 -19.37 5.11 38.84
CA ALA A 156 -19.50 5.41 40.26
C ALA A 156 -18.75 6.72 40.59
N PRO A 157 -19.19 7.51 41.58
CA PRO A 157 -19.16 8.98 41.50
C PRO A 157 -17.97 9.64 42.22
N ILE A 158 -17.57 10.82 41.75
CA ILE A 158 -16.65 11.74 42.45
C ILE A 158 -17.39 13.04 42.77
N VAL A 159 -17.27 13.46 44.03
CA VAL A 159 -17.86 14.62 44.71
C VAL A 159 -17.21 15.94 44.23
N PRO A 160 -17.95 17.07 44.13
CA PRO A 160 -17.42 18.31 43.57
C PRO A 160 -16.80 19.24 44.61
N GLY A 161 -15.76 19.96 44.19
CA GLY A 161 -15.42 21.26 44.77
C GLY A 161 -13.95 21.64 44.68
N ARG A 162 -13.62 22.71 43.95
CA ARG A 162 -13.31 24.04 44.54
C ARG A 162 -12.48 24.95 43.61
N ARG A 163 -13.11 26.11 43.34
CA ARG A 163 -12.63 27.49 43.13
C ARG A 163 -11.48 27.82 42.16
N VAL A 164 -11.90 28.64 41.18
CA VAL A 164 -11.19 29.67 40.42
C VAL A 164 -10.63 30.76 41.35
N VAL A 165 -9.42 31.27 41.06
CA VAL A 165 -8.92 32.60 41.48
C VAL A 165 -8.06 33.20 40.34
N ASP A 166 -8.19 34.52 40.17
CA ASP A 166 -7.77 35.42 39.09
C ASP A 166 -6.25 35.67 38.82
N VAL A 167 -5.93 35.81 37.51
CA VAL A 167 -5.17 36.82 36.71
C VAL A 167 -4.04 37.66 37.40
N PRO A 168 -2.84 37.87 36.78
CA PRO A 168 -2.63 39.02 35.86
C PRO A 168 -1.67 38.80 34.65
N GLU A 169 -1.60 39.86 33.85
CA GLU A 169 -1.25 40.05 32.43
C GLU A 169 0.23 40.42 32.13
N ALA A 170 0.75 39.92 30.98
CA ALA A 170 1.91 40.33 30.15
C ALA A 170 3.36 40.26 30.73
N PRO A 171 4.44 40.07 29.92
CA PRO A 171 4.60 40.35 28.48
C PRO A 171 5.15 39.20 27.59
N ALA A 172 5.06 39.38 26.27
CA ALA A 172 5.51 38.44 25.24
C ALA A 172 7.04 38.22 25.20
N PRO A 173 7.52 37.01 24.81
CA PRO A 173 8.81 36.85 24.18
C PRO A 173 8.68 36.56 22.68
N VAL A 174 9.41 37.34 21.91
CA VAL A 174 9.59 37.25 20.46
C VAL A 174 10.78 36.33 20.18
N VAL A 175 10.67 35.02 20.42
CA VAL A 175 11.72 34.06 20.00
C VAL A 175 11.20 32.62 19.95
N GLU A 176 10.30 32.28 19.02
CA GLU A 176 9.96 30.85 18.83
C GLU A 176 9.40 30.47 17.43
N ARG A 177 9.45 31.36 16.43
CA ARG A 177 8.87 31.04 15.11
C ARG A 177 9.76 30.23 14.16
N VAL A 178 11.02 29.96 14.50
CA VAL A 178 11.96 29.24 13.61
C VAL A 178 11.99 27.72 13.89
N GLN A 179 11.58 27.27 15.08
CA GLN A 179 11.57 25.84 15.42
C GLN A 179 10.31 25.12 14.93
N ASP A 180 9.15 25.78 14.93
CA ASP A 180 7.89 25.20 14.44
C ASP A 180 7.90 24.89 12.93
N ALA A 181 8.52 25.73 12.10
CA ALA A 181 8.60 25.50 10.65
C ALA A 181 9.51 24.31 10.26
N ARG A 182 10.47 23.95 11.12
CA ARG A 182 11.35 22.77 10.91
C ARG A 182 10.66 21.45 11.27
N SER A 183 9.69 21.48 12.17
CA SER A 183 8.95 20.29 12.62
C SER A 183 8.09 19.66 11.52
N ASP A 184 7.66 20.44 10.53
CA ASP A 184 6.79 19.94 9.45
C ASP A 184 7.56 19.23 8.32
N LEU A 185 8.87 19.51 8.17
CA LEU A 185 9.77 18.91 7.16
C LEU A 185 10.18 17.49 7.47
N VAL A 186 10.38 17.20 8.75
CA VAL A 186 10.85 15.91 9.22
C VAL A 186 9.63 15.07 9.51
N ALA A 187 9.32 14.09 8.65
CA ALA A 187 8.48 13.01 9.16
C ALA A 187 9.24 12.37 10.33
N PRO A 188 8.62 12.25 11.52
CA PRO A 188 9.32 11.69 12.66
C PRO A 188 9.83 10.30 12.30
N LEU A 189 11.12 10.09 12.56
CA LEU A 189 11.73 8.78 12.36
C LEU A 189 11.04 7.79 13.30
N ASP A 190 10.47 6.73 12.73
CA ASP A 190 9.87 5.64 13.51
C ASP A 190 10.94 4.98 14.41
N PRO A 191 10.79 5.07 15.75
CA PRO A 191 11.79 4.56 16.69
C PRO A 191 11.90 3.03 16.70
N ARG A 192 10.96 2.32 16.05
CA ARG A 192 10.99 0.86 15.92
C ARG A 192 11.99 0.40 14.87
N PHE A 193 12.37 1.27 13.94
CA PHE A 193 13.24 0.95 12.81
C PHE A 193 14.66 1.42 13.09
N THR A 194 15.44 0.56 13.73
CA THR A 194 16.86 0.77 14.08
C THR A 194 17.72 -0.31 13.44
N PHE A 195 19.04 -0.12 13.43
CA PHE A 195 19.95 -1.18 12.97
C PHE A 195 19.87 -2.42 13.88
N ASP A 196 19.66 -2.24 15.18
CA ASP A 196 19.55 -3.34 16.15
C ASP A 196 18.29 -4.20 15.92
N SER A 197 17.21 -3.60 15.43
CA SER A 197 15.97 -4.33 15.09
C SER A 197 15.96 -4.90 13.67
N PHE A 198 17.01 -4.65 12.87
CA PHE A 198 17.13 -5.15 11.51
C PHE A 198 17.87 -6.49 11.47
N VAL A 199 17.19 -7.55 11.03
CA VAL A 199 17.79 -8.88 10.92
C VAL A 199 18.56 -9.00 9.61
N VAL A 200 19.87 -9.24 9.73
CA VAL A 200 20.78 -9.36 8.59
C VAL A 200 20.87 -10.82 8.12
N GLY A 201 20.84 -11.00 6.81
CA GLY A 201 21.16 -12.26 6.14
C GLY A 201 21.71 -11.98 4.73
N LYS A 202 22.20 -13.03 4.07
CA LYS A 202 22.83 -12.92 2.75
C LYS A 202 22.05 -12.07 1.72
N PRO A 203 20.70 -12.11 1.63
CA PRO A 203 19.93 -11.28 0.70
C PRO A 203 20.00 -9.77 0.92
N ASN A 204 20.24 -9.31 2.15
CA ASN A 204 20.18 -7.90 2.55
C ASN A 204 21.50 -7.39 3.19
N GLU A 205 22.51 -8.24 3.30
CA GLU A 205 23.80 -7.96 3.93
C GLU A 205 24.53 -6.78 3.29
N PHE A 206 24.56 -6.72 1.95
CA PHE A 206 25.22 -5.64 1.22
C PHE A 206 24.54 -4.28 1.47
N ALA A 207 23.22 -4.20 1.31
CA ALA A 207 22.45 -3.00 1.60
C ALA A 207 22.58 -2.55 3.06
N TYR A 208 22.59 -3.49 4.01
CA TYR A 208 22.83 -3.20 5.41
C TYR A 208 24.22 -2.61 5.64
N ALA A 209 25.28 -3.19 5.05
CA ALA A 209 26.64 -2.68 5.16
C ALA A 209 26.79 -1.27 4.57
N CYS A 210 26.17 -1.00 3.41
CA CYS A 210 26.13 0.33 2.81
C CYS A 210 25.39 1.34 3.70
N ALA A 211 24.24 0.96 4.26
CA ALA A 211 23.46 1.80 5.18
C ALA A 211 24.26 2.13 6.45
N ARG A 212 24.90 1.13 7.07
CA ARG A 212 25.81 1.33 8.22
C ARG A 212 26.94 2.30 7.87
N ARG A 213 27.56 2.13 6.71
CA ARG A 213 28.67 2.98 6.26
C ARG A 213 28.27 4.45 6.08
N VAL A 214 27.06 4.70 5.57
CA VAL A 214 26.50 6.05 5.42
C VAL A 214 26.13 6.65 6.79
N ALA A 215 25.60 5.84 7.70
CA ALA A 215 25.29 6.28 9.05
C ALA A 215 26.56 6.64 9.87
N GLU A 216 27.67 5.94 9.65
CA GLU A 216 28.94 6.21 10.34
C GLU A 216 29.73 7.40 9.77
N LYS A 217 29.78 7.53 8.44
CA LYS A 217 30.39 8.71 7.79
C LYS A 217 29.55 9.15 6.59
N PRO A 218 28.58 10.05 6.81
CA PRO A 218 27.79 10.67 5.75
C PRO A 218 28.68 11.34 4.70
N SER A 219 28.18 11.42 3.47
CA SER A 219 28.82 12.08 2.33
C SER A 219 30.20 11.56 1.96
N SER A 220 30.54 10.32 2.34
CA SER A 220 31.82 9.75 1.98
C SER A 220 31.93 9.50 0.46
N PRO A 221 33.12 9.65 -0.15
CA PRO A 221 33.29 9.48 -1.59
C PRO A 221 32.75 8.14 -2.09
N GLY A 222 31.93 8.18 -3.15
CA GLY A 222 31.30 7.01 -3.74
C GLY A 222 30.01 6.53 -3.04
N PHE A 223 29.61 7.12 -1.91
CA PHE A 223 28.37 6.78 -1.19
C PHE A 223 27.31 7.89 -1.20
N ASN A 224 27.51 8.92 -2.03
CA ASN A 224 26.55 10.00 -2.21
C ASN A 224 26.14 10.12 -3.69
N PRO A 225 24.88 9.86 -4.04
CA PRO A 225 23.80 9.38 -3.17
C PRO A 225 23.99 7.92 -2.75
N LEU A 226 23.28 7.49 -1.71
CA LEU A 226 22.99 6.08 -1.45
C LEU A 226 21.61 5.76 -2.04
N PHE A 227 21.54 4.80 -2.95
CA PHE A 227 20.33 4.35 -3.60
C PHE A 227 20.00 2.92 -3.17
N LEU A 228 18.91 2.74 -2.43
CA LEU A 228 18.41 1.44 -1.97
C LEU A 228 17.27 0.96 -2.86
N TYR A 229 17.35 -0.22 -3.44
CA TYR A 229 16.24 -0.73 -4.25
C TYR A 229 15.94 -2.20 -4.01
N GLY A 230 14.73 -2.61 -4.39
CA GLY A 230 14.24 -3.96 -4.24
C GLY A 230 12.73 -3.99 -4.15
N GLY A 231 12.16 -5.20 -4.16
CA GLY A 231 10.71 -5.41 -4.04
C GLY A 231 10.06 -4.79 -2.79
N VAL A 232 8.73 -4.87 -2.76
CA VAL A 232 7.93 -4.35 -1.65
C VAL A 232 8.22 -5.13 -0.37
N GLY A 233 8.32 -4.43 0.76
CA GLY A 233 8.44 -5.07 2.07
C GLY A 233 9.73 -5.86 2.30
N LEU A 234 10.84 -5.47 1.67
CA LEU A 234 12.16 -6.10 1.88
C LEU A 234 13.06 -5.35 2.89
N GLY A 235 12.59 -4.22 3.44
CA GLY A 235 13.31 -3.48 4.48
C GLY A 235 13.97 -2.16 4.06
N LYS A 236 13.69 -1.64 2.85
CA LYS A 236 14.19 -0.33 2.37
C LYS A 236 13.89 0.81 3.36
N THR A 237 12.63 1.01 3.70
CA THR A 237 12.18 2.00 4.68
C THR A 237 12.81 1.77 6.05
N HIS A 238 12.94 0.51 6.51
CA HIS A 238 13.59 0.20 7.79
C HIS A 238 15.04 0.68 7.78
N LEU A 239 15.82 0.38 6.73
CA LEU A 239 17.21 0.83 6.62
C LEU A 239 17.31 2.35 6.57
N MET A 240 16.44 3.05 5.84
CA MET A 240 16.44 4.51 5.81
C MET A 240 16.19 5.11 7.20
N HIS A 241 15.20 4.60 7.92
CA HIS A 241 14.92 5.02 9.28
C HIS A 241 16.08 4.70 10.24
N ALA A 242 16.72 3.54 10.09
CA ALA A 242 17.87 3.14 10.89
C ALA A 242 19.07 4.10 10.69
N ILE A 243 19.35 4.49 9.44
CA ILE A 243 20.36 5.53 9.13
C ILE A 243 19.98 6.83 9.84
N GLY A 244 18.73 7.29 9.69
CA GLY A 244 18.28 8.54 10.30
C GLY A 244 18.37 8.51 11.82
N SER A 245 17.98 7.40 12.45
CA SER A 245 18.00 7.22 13.90
C SER A 245 19.43 7.22 14.44
N GLU A 246 20.37 6.60 13.74
CA GLU A 246 21.79 6.60 14.11
C GLU A 246 22.37 8.02 14.06
N LEU A 247 22.11 8.75 12.97
CA LEU A 247 22.64 10.10 12.75
C LEU A 247 22.07 11.14 13.73
N THR A 248 20.80 10.99 14.11
CA THR A 248 20.14 11.92 15.02
C THR A 248 20.41 11.62 16.49
N ARG A 249 20.95 10.44 16.83
CA ARG A 249 21.22 10.03 18.23
C ARG A 249 22.12 11.00 18.98
N GLU A 250 23.14 11.54 18.32
CA GLU A 250 24.07 12.51 18.91
C GLU A 250 23.60 13.97 18.80
N GLY A 251 22.48 14.23 18.12
CA GLY A 251 21.91 15.57 17.94
C GLY A 251 22.70 16.53 17.06
N ARG A 252 23.73 16.05 16.35
CA ARG A 252 24.67 16.89 15.57
C ARG A 252 24.31 17.02 14.08
N VAL A 253 23.40 16.19 13.58
CA VAL A 253 23.08 16.08 12.15
C VAL A 253 21.59 16.30 11.95
N SER A 254 21.25 17.23 11.07
CA SER A 254 19.87 17.48 10.65
C SER A 254 19.47 16.52 9.52
N VAL A 255 18.41 15.72 9.76
CA VAL A 255 17.90 14.71 8.84
C VAL A 255 16.47 15.06 8.43
N ALA A 256 16.21 15.16 7.13
CA ALA A 256 14.86 15.21 6.59
C ALA A 256 14.50 13.88 5.93
N TYR A 257 13.46 13.22 6.44
CA TYR A 257 12.87 12.03 5.84
C TYR A 257 11.45 12.33 5.33
N MET A 258 11.16 11.90 4.10
CA MET A 258 9.83 11.94 3.50
C MET A 258 9.68 10.93 2.36
N SER A 259 8.45 10.53 2.05
CA SER A 259 8.17 9.83 0.79
C SER A 259 8.24 10.79 -0.39
N ALA A 260 8.50 10.24 -1.58
CA ALA A 260 8.43 10.97 -2.85
C ALA A 260 7.04 11.61 -3.09
N GLU A 261 5.97 10.92 -2.68
CA GLU A 261 4.61 11.46 -2.73
C GLU A 261 4.46 12.68 -1.82
N LYS A 262 4.99 12.64 -0.59
CA LYS A 262 4.98 13.78 0.33
C LYS A 262 5.80 14.94 -0.22
N PHE A 263 6.96 14.67 -0.83
CA PHE A 263 7.77 15.68 -1.52
C PHE A 263 6.95 16.36 -2.64
N MET A 264 6.31 15.58 -3.51
CA MET A 264 5.46 16.08 -4.59
C MET A 264 4.32 16.95 -4.05
N TYR A 265 3.57 16.46 -3.07
CA TYR A 265 2.45 17.17 -2.49
C TYR A 265 2.89 18.51 -1.88
N ARG A 266 4.02 18.54 -1.16
CA ARG A 266 4.54 19.78 -0.58
C ARG A 266 5.03 20.77 -1.62
N PHE A 267 5.66 20.29 -2.68
CA PHE A 267 6.10 21.14 -3.77
C PHE A 267 4.91 21.80 -4.46
N ILE A 268 3.85 21.04 -4.77
CA ILE A 268 2.61 21.58 -5.34
C ILE A 268 1.97 22.60 -4.38
N GLY A 269 1.94 22.29 -3.08
CA GLY A 269 1.47 23.20 -2.04
C GLY A 269 2.24 24.52 -2.04
N ALA A 270 3.57 24.46 -2.08
CA ALA A 270 4.46 25.63 -2.08
C ALA A 270 4.30 26.49 -3.34
N ILE A 271 4.05 25.89 -4.50
CA ILE A 271 3.70 26.62 -5.73
C ILE A 271 2.40 27.39 -5.53
N ARG A 272 1.36 26.72 -5.01
CA ARG A 272 0.04 27.33 -4.80
C ARG A 272 0.08 28.48 -3.80
N SER A 273 0.89 28.37 -2.75
CA SER A 273 1.08 29.42 -1.73
C SER A 273 2.19 30.42 -2.06
N GLN A 274 2.81 30.37 -3.25
CA GLN A 274 3.94 31.22 -3.65
C GLN A 274 5.13 31.17 -2.67
N SER A 275 5.31 30.06 -1.96
CA SER A 275 6.37 29.85 -0.95
C SER A 275 7.45 28.87 -1.42
N THR A 276 7.60 28.68 -2.74
CA THR A 276 8.57 27.74 -3.31
C THR A 276 10.02 28.03 -2.88
N ILE A 277 10.38 29.30 -2.68
CA ILE A 277 11.73 29.68 -2.22
C ILE A 277 11.97 29.14 -0.81
N GLU A 278 11.05 29.38 0.12
CA GLU A 278 11.13 28.90 1.49
C GLU A 278 11.22 27.37 1.54
N PHE A 279 10.40 26.68 0.74
CA PHE A 279 10.45 25.22 0.62
C PHE A 279 11.84 24.71 0.16
N LYS A 280 12.46 25.38 -0.82
CA LYS A 280 13.81 25.04 -1.30
C LYS A 280 14.87 25.27 -0.23
N GLU A 281 14.84 26.42 0.44
CA GLU A 281 15.79 26.73 1.51
C GLU A 281 15.68 25.74 2.67
N GLN A 282 14.45 25.41 3.05
CA GLN A 282 14.14 24.40 4.06
C GLN A 282 14.76 23.04 3.70
N LEU A 283 14.53 22.53 2.49
CA LEU A 283 15.09 21.25 2.05
C LEU A 283 16.61 21.28 1.85
N ARG A 284 17.18 22.41 1.43
CA ARG A 284 18.63 22.55 1.21
C ARG A 284 19.41 22.81 2.49
N SER A 285 18.72 23.16 3.58
CA SER A 285 19.34 23.44 4.88
C SER A 285 19.77 22.19 5.66
N VAL A 286 19.31 21.00 5.25
CA VAL A 286 19.57 19.75 5.96
C VAL A 286 20.94 19.16 5.64
N ASP A 287 21.50 18.42 6.58
CA ASP A 287 22.74 17.67 6.39
C ASP A 287 22.51 16.38 5.61
N VAL A 288 21.33 15.76 5.81
CA VAL A 288 20.90 14.53 5.13
C VAL A 288 19.47 14.62 4.63
N LEU A 289 19.26 14.38 3.34
CA LEU A 289 17.94 14.24 2.72
C LEU A 289 17.66 12.77 2.40
N MET A 290 16.51 12.27 2.87
CA MET A 290 16.05 10.90 2.64
C MET A 290 14.70 10.91 1.91
N ILE A 291 14.66 10.37 0.70
CA ILE A 291 13.44 10.25 -0.11
C ILE A 291 13.07 8.76 -0.31
N ASP A 292 11.95 8.34 0.27
CA ASP A 292 11.43 6.97 0.15
C ASP A 292 10.52 6.83 -1.09
N ASP A 293 10.52 5.67 -1.73
CA ASP A 293 9.65 5.29 -2.85
C ASP A 293 9.69 6.27 -4.05
N LEU A 294 10.89 6.54 -4.59
CA LEU A 294 11.11 7.47 -5.72
C LEU A 294 10.24 7.18 -6.96
N GLN A 295 9.80 5.93 -7.16
CA GLN A 295 8.93 5.54 -8.26
C GLN A 295 7.63 6.37 -8.34
N PHE A 296 7.18 6.99 -7.25
CA PHE A 296 6.00 7.87 -7.26
C PHE A 296 6.21 9.21 -7.99
N LEU A 297 7.45 9.59 -8.33
CA LEU A 297 7.74 10.77 -9.17
C LEU A 297 7.62 10.50 -10.68
N ILE A 298 7.49 9.23 -11.10
CA ILE A 298 7.42 8.86 -12.51
C ILE A 298 6.19 9.51 -13.16
N GLY A 299 6.40 10.16 -14.31
CA GLY A 299 5.37 10.92 -15.03
C GLY A 299 4.97 12.26 -14.39
N LYS A 300 5.76 12.75 -13.41
CA LYS A 300 5.57 14.06 -12.75
C LYS A 300 6.71 15.03 -13.08
N ASP A 301 6.84 15.40 -14.34
CA ASP A 301 8.00 16.12 -14.90
C ASP A 301 8.42 17.35 -14.07
N ASN A 302 7.51 18.27 -13.77
CA ASN A 302 7.82 19.46 -12.95
C ASN A 302 8.37 19.11 -11.55
N THR A 303 7.90 18.02 -10.97
CA THR A 303 8.37 17.57 -9.64
C THR A 303 9.72 16.86 -9.74
N GLN A 304 9.95 16.09 -10.82
CA GLN A 304 11.26 15.49 -11.10
C GLN A 304 12.32 16.58 -11.32
N GLU A 305 11.98 17.64 -12.05
CA GLU A 305 12.87 18.78 -12.28
C GLU A 305 13.24 19.48 -10.96
N GLU A 306 12.27 19.76 -10.09
CA GLU A 306 12.57 20.35 -8.79
C GLU A 306 13.43 19.43 -7.91
N PHE A 307 13.13 18.13 -7.91
CA PHE A 307 13.93 17.15 -7.20
C PHE A 307 15.36 17.13 -7.73
N PHE A 308 15.56 17.18 -9.05
CA PHE A 308 16.88 17.25 -9.68
C PHE A 308 17.67 18.49 -9.25
N HIS A 309 17.02 19.67 -9.19
CA HIS A 309 17.68 20.89 -8.71
C HIS A 309 18.04 20.81 -7.23
N THR A 310 17.15 20.26 -6.41
CA THR A 310 17.40 20.07 -4.97
C THR A 310 18.53 19.07 -4.74
N PHE A 311 18.55 17.98 -5.52
CA PHE A 311 19.58 16.96 -5.50
C PHE A 311 20.96 17.56 -5.78
N ASN A 312 21.13 18.30 -6.89
CA ASN A 312 22.43 18.88 -7.22
C ASN A 312 22.90 19.89 -6.18
N ALA A 313 22.00 20.76 -5.70
CA ALA A 313 22.34 21.74 -4.67
C ALA A 313 22.86 21.08 -3.38
N LEU A 314 22.26 19.95 -2.98
CA LEU A 314 22.71 19.18 -1.81
C LEU A 314 24.03 18.46 -2.06
N VAL A 315 24.21 17.84 -3.22
CA VAL A 315 25.46 17.16 -3.60
C VAL A 315 26.63 18.15 -3.65
N ASP A 316 26.44 19.31 -4.28
CA ASP A 316 27.46 20.35 -4.41
C ASP A 316 27.84 20.95 -3.04
N ALA A 317 26.87 20.98 -2.10
CA ALA A 317 27.08 21.38 -0.72
C ALA A 317 27.65 20.25 0.17
N GLY A 318 27.97 19.08 -0.39
CA GLY A 318 28.50 17.93 0.34
C GLY A 318 27.51 17.31 1.34
N ARG A 319 26.20 17.51 1.14
CA ARG A 319 25.13 16.92 1.96
C ARG A 319 24.78 15.52 1.48
N GLN A 320 24.44 14.63 2.41
CA GLN A 320 24.14 13.24 2.07
C GLN A 320 22.73 13.13 1.50
N ILE A 321 22.57 12.36 0.43
CA ILE A 321 21.27 11.99 -0.11
C ILE A 321 21.10 10.47 0.01
N VAL A 322 19.96 10.04 0.53
CA VAL A 322 19.53 8.63 0.54
C VAL A 322 18.22 8.54 -0.20
N VAL A 323 18.12 7.62 -1.15
CA VAL A 323 16.91 7.42 -1.96
C VAL A 323 16.54 5.95 -1.95
N SER A 324 15.25 5.64 -1.91
CA SER A 324 14.78 4.28 -2.17
C SER A 324 13.88 4.18 -3.40
N ALA A 325 13.83 3.00 -4.01
CA ALA A 325 12.88 2.68 -5.07
C ALA A 325 12.53 1.18 -5.11
N ASP A 326 11.54 0.82 -5.92
CA ASP A 326 11.20 -0.59 -6.20
C ASP A 326 12.17 -1.26 -7.20
N LYS A 327 12.84 -0.47 -8.04
CA LYS A 327 13.75 -0.90 -9.10
C LYS A 327 15.06 -0.12 -9.12
N SER A 328 16.04 -0.63 -9.86
CA SER A 328 17.33 0.03 -10.07
C SER A 328 17.17 1.36 -10.82
N PRO A 329 18.12 2.31 -10.71
CA PRO A 329 18.05 3.58 -11.44
C PRO A 329 17.89 3.42 -12.96
N SER A 330 18.50 2.38 -13.56
CA SER A 330 18.37 2.08 -14.99
C SER A 330 16.99 1.57 -15.38
N ASP A 331 16.33 0.82 -14.49
CA ASP A 331 15.04 0.16 -14.73
C ASP A 331 13.81 1.01 -14.36
N LEU A 332 14.03 2.21 -13.81
CA LEU A 332 12.99 3.20 -13.54
C LEU A 332 12.57 3.93 -14.83
N SER A 333 11.78 3.26 -15.66
CA SER A 333 11.19 3.84 -16.87
C SER A 333 10.32 5.06 -16.55
N GLY A 334 10.52 6.17 -17.26
CA GLY A 334 9.77 7.42 -17.06
C GLY A 334 10.38 8.38 -16.02
N LEU A 335 11.55 8.03 -15.47
CA LEU A 335 12.43 8.99 -14.78
C LEU A 335 13.39 9.65 -15.80
N GLU A 336 13.60 10.95 -15.69
CA GLU A 336 14.50 11.70 -16.59
C GLU A 336 15.94 11.12 -16.60
N ASP A 337 16.55 11.03 -17.77
CA ASP A 337 17.88 10.43 -17.98
C ASP A 337 18.97 11.06 -17.11
N ARG A 338 18.91 12.39 -16.93
CA ARG A 338 19.83 13.14 -16.08
C ARG A 338 19.74 12.71 -14.63
N LEU A 339 18.53 12.42 -14.14
CA LEU A 339 18.32 11.98 -12.77
C LEU A 339 18.75 10.52 -12.59
N ARG A 340 18.42 9.63 -13.55
CA ARG A 340 18.90 8.23 -13.57
C ARG A 340 20.43 8.15 -13.50
N THR A 341 21.11 8.95 -14.32
CA THR A 341 22.57 9.03 -14.33
C THR A 341 23.12 9.46 -12.98
N ARG A 342 22.56 10.52 -12.38
CA ARG A 342 23.01 11.04 -11.07
C ARG A 342 22.81 10.05 -9.93
N LEU A 343 21.69 9.34 -9.92
CA LEU A 343 21.41 8.29 -8.93
C LEU A 343 22.37 7.11 -9.08
N GLY A 344 22.77 6.78 -10.30
CA GLY A 344 23.73 5.72 -10.61
C GLY A 344 25.20 6.07 -10.34
N CYS A 345 25.56 7.34 -10.21
CA CYS A 345 26.94 7.76 -9.91
C CYS A 345 27.34 7.52 -8.43
N GLY A 346 26.37 7.27 -7.55
CA GLY A 346 26.61 7.00 -6.12
C GLY A 346 26.74 5.52 -5.79
N MET A 347 26.40 5.16 -4.55
CA MET A 347 26.32 3.76 -4.13
C MET A 347 24.92 3.23 -4.40
N VAL A 348 24.82 2.20 -5.23
CA VAL A 348 23.57 1.51 -5.53
C VAL A 348 23.59 0.16 -4.84
N ALA A 349 22.66 -0.06 -3.91
CA ALA A 349 22.56 -1.30 -3.15
C ALA A 349 21.18 -1.92 -3.28
N ASP A 350 21.17 -3.21 -3.62
CA ASP A 350 19.98 -4.01 -3.80
C ASP A 350 19.61 -4.80 -2.56
N ILE A 351 18.31 -4.99 -2.39
CA ILE A 351 17.73 -5.87 -1.38
C ILE A 351 16.98 -6.97 -2.10
N HIS A 352 17.47 -8.20 -1.93
CA HIS A 352 16.91 -9.38 -2.57
C HIS A 352 15.74 -9.97 -1.78
N ALA A 353 14.97 -10.82 -2.44
CA ALA A 353 13.94 -11.62 -1.79
C ALA A 353 14.52 -12.43 -0.62
N THR A 354 13.75 -12.53 0.46
CA THR A 354 14.20 -13.23 1.68
C THR A 354 14.37 -14.72 1.44
N THR A 355 15.42 -15.32 2.03
CA THR A 355 15.54 -16.78 2.10
C THR A 355 14.68 -17.33 3.23
N PHE A 356 14.48 -18.65 3.24
CA PHE A 356 13.77 -19.32 4.32
C PHE A 356 14.44 -19.04 5.68
N GLU A 357 15.76 -19.14 5.74
CA GLU A 357 16.55 -18.91 6.96
C GLU A 357 16.37 -17.48 7.46
N LEU A 358 16.44 -16.49 6.56
CA LEU A 358 16.24 -15.09 6.94
C LEU A 358 14.81 -14.84 7.45
N ARG A 359 13.79 -15.46 6.83
CA ARG A 359 12.40 -15.36 7.32
C ARG A 359 12.23 -15.94 8.72
N ILE A 360 12.86 -17.08 9.01
CA ILE A 360 12.86 -17.66 10.37
C ILE A 360 13.51 -16.69 11.35
N SER A 361 14.70 -16.19 11.06
CA SER A 361 15.41 -15.27 11.95
C SER A 361 14.61 -13.98 12.21
N ILE A 362 13.91 -13.45 11.19
CA ILE A 362 13.00 -12.30 11.36
C ILE A 362 11.84 -12.66 12.29
N LEU A 363 11.18 -13.79 12.06
CA LEU A 363 10.06 -14.25 12.88
C LEU A 363 10.48 -14.49 14.34
N GLU A 364 11.63 -15.11 14.57
CA GLU A 364 12.18 -15.37 15.90
C GLU A 364 12.50 -14.07 16.65
N ALA A 365 13.17 -13.12 15.97
CA ALA A 365 13.47 -11.82 16.55
C ALA A 365 12.20 -11.06 16.94
N LYS A 366 11.17 -11.07 16.08
CA LYS A 366 9.89 -10.39 16.34
C LYS A 366 9.06 -11.09 17.42
N ALA A 367 9.02 -12.42 17.43
CA ALA A 367 8.35 -13.19 18.47
C ALA A 367 9.00 -12.94 19.84
N THR A 368 10.33 -12.96 19.91
CA THR A 368 11.08 -12.66 21.13
C THR A 368 10.80 -11.25 21.64
N ALA A 369 10.80 -10.25 20.75
CA ALA A 369 10.50 -8.86 21.11
C ALA A 369 9.06 -8.67 21.62
N SER A 370 8.12 -9.53 21.21
CA SER A 370 6.72 -9.47 21.65
C SER A 370 6.47 -10.06 23.04
N GLY A 371 7.41 -10.86 23.56
CA GLY A 371 7.26 -11.58 24.82
C GLY A 371 6.27 -12.75 24.79
N VAL A 372 5.65 -13.05 23.64
CA VAL A 372 4.71 -14.17 23.49
C VAL A 372 5.46 -15.41 22.99
N PRO A 373 5.37 -16.56 23.68
CA PRO A 373 6.00 -17.80 23.24
C PRO A 373 5.29 -18.34 21.99
N VAL A 374 5.97 -18.31 20.86
CA VAL A 374 5.50 -18.90 19.60
C VAL A 374 6.30 -20.18 19.32
N PRO A 375 5.66 -21.35 19.16
CA PRO A 375 6.38 -22.59 18.88
C PRO A 375 7.17 -22.53 17.57
N ALA A 376 8.38 -23.10 17.53
CA ALA A 376 9.23 -23.15 16.34
C ALA A 376 8.50 -23.69 15.10
N LYS A 377 7.67 -24.74 15.26
CA LYS A 377 6.85 -25.29 14.18
C LYS A 377 5.88 -24.30 13.55
N VAL A 378 5.38 -23.32 14.32
CA VAL A 378 4.51 -22.25 13.80
C VAL A 378 5.34 -21.25 13.01
N LEU A 379 6.53 -20.86 13.51
CA LEU A 379 7.44 -19.98 12.77
C LEU A 379 7.88 -20.62 11.45
N GLU A 380 8.25 -21.90 11.48
CA GLU A 380 8.55 -22.71 10.29
C GLU A 380 7.38 -22.74 9.32
N PHE A 381 6.16 -22.96 9.82
CA PHE A 381 4.96 -22.97 8.98
C PHE A 381 4.73 -21.63 8.29
N LEU A 382 4.86 -20.51 9.01
CA LEU A 382 4.73 -19.16 8.45
C LEU A 382 5.81 -18.89 7.40
N ALA A 383 7.07 -19.21 7.69
CA ALA A 383 8.19 -18.99 6.77
C ALA A 383 8.10 -19.84 5.49
N HIS A 384 7.45 -21.01 5.54
CA HIS A 384 7.16 -21.80 4.34
C HIS A 384 5.97 -21.27 3.54
N LYS A 385 4.93 -20.75 4.21
CA LYS A 385 3.68 -20.34 3.56
C LYS A 385 3.67 -18.91 3.05
N ILE A 386 4.40 -18.00 3.69
CA ILE A 386 4.44 -16.58 3.36
C ILE A 386 5.84 -16.23 2.87
N THR A 387 6.02 -16.21 1.55
CA THR A 387 7.32 -16.04 0.88
C THR A 387 7.46 -14.72 0.12
N THR A 388 6.36 -14.00 -0.06
CA THR A 388 6.20 -12.82 -0.92
C THR A 388 6.94 -11.59 -0.40
N ASN A 389 6.68 -11.17 0.84
CA ASN A 389 7.34 -10.03 1.47
C ASN A 389 7.34 -10.11 3.01
N VAL A 390 8.28 -9.40 3.64
CA VAL A 390 8.45 -9.43 5.11
C VAL A 390 7.28 -8.76 5.82
N ARG A 391 6.62 -7.79 5.19
CA ARG A 391 5.48 -7.08 5.80
C ARG A 391 4.29 -8.02 6.03
N GLU A 392 3.97 -8.89 5.09
CA GLU A 392 2.94 -9.93 5.24
C GLU A 392 3.33 -10.97 6.29
N LEU A 393 4.61 -11.38 6.29
CA LEU A 393 5.15 -12.31 7.27
C LEU A 393 5.03 -11.78 8.71
N GLU A 394 5.44 -10.53 8.93
CA GLU A 394 5.30 -9.82 10.21
C GLU A 394 3.83 -9.59 10.56
N GLY A 395 2.99 -9.24 9.57
CA GLY A 395 1.55 -9.05 9.76
C GLY A 395 0.85 -10.32 10.24
N ALA A 396 1.20 -11.47 9.67
CA ALA A 396 0.69 -12.77 10.10
C ALA A 396 1.11 -13.10 11.53
N LEU A 397 2.40 -12.94 11.86
CA LEU A 397 2.91 -13.16 13.22
C LEU A 397 2.22 -12.23 14.23
N ASN A 398 2.09 -10.94 13.92
CA ASN A 398 1.42 -9.96 14.77
C ASN A 398 -0.06 -10.34 15.01
N ARG A 399 -0.75 -10.87 13.99
CA ARG A 399 -2.14 -11.33 14.15
C ARG A 399 -2.24 -12.53 15.11
N LEU A 400 -1.30 -13.47 15.03
CA LEU A 400 -1.25 -14.60 15.98
C LEU A 400 -0.96 -14.16 17.41
N ILE A 401 0.02 -13.26 17.58
CA ILE A 401 0.37 -12.69 18.89
C ILE A 401 -0.81 -11.93 19.48
N ALA A 402 -1.48 -11.11 18.67
CA ALA A 402 -2.68 -10.38 19.09
C ALA A 402 -3.81 -11.34 19.51
N HIS A 403 -4.05 -12.40 18.74
CA HIS A 403 -5.05 -13.42 19.08
C HIS A 403 -4.71 -14.15 20.38
N ALA A 404 -3.43 -14.52 20.59
CA ALA A 404 -2.99 -15.17 21.82
C ALA A 404 -3.19 -14.26 23.05
N ASN A 405 -2.84 -12.98 22.93
CA ASN A 405 -2.99 -12.00 24.01
C ASN A 405 -4.46 -11.68 24.32
N LEU A 406 -5.30 -11.53 23.29
CA LEU A 406 -6.72 -11.17 23.46
C LEU A 406 -7.55 -12.31 24.05
N PHE A 407 -7.31 -13.55 23.61
CA PHE A 407 -8.11 -14.71 24.03
C PHE A 407 -7.44 -15.56 25.12
N GLY A 408 -6.21 -15.21 25.53
CA GLY A 408 -5.44 -15.96 26.52
C GLY A 408 -5.14 -17.39 26.08
N ARG A 409 -5.10 -17.66 24.77
CA ARG A 409 -4.87 -19.00 24.20
C ARG A 409 -3.45 -19.12 23.68
N PRO A 410 -2.78 -20.27 23.87
CA PRO A 410 -1.44 -20.48 23.33
C PRO A 410 -1.48 -20.48 21.80
N VAL A 411 -0.38 -20.04 21.18
CA VAL A 411 -0.22 -20.13 19.73
C VAL A 411 0.04 -21.59 19.35
N THR A 412 -0.86 -22.18 18.57
CA THR A 412 -0.74 -23.56 18.04
C THR A 412 -0.86 -23.56 16.51
N LEU A 413 -0.49 -24.67 15.87
CA LEU A 413 -0.64 -24.81 14.41
C LEU A 413 -2.10 -24.75 13.99
N GLU A 414 -2.99 -25.34 14.80
CA GLU A 414 -4.43 -25.35 14.57
C GLU A 414 -5.01 -23.94 14.65
N ALA A 415 -4.69 -23.19 15.71
CA ALA A 415 -5.10 -21.78 15.84
C ALA A 415 -4.52 -20.91 14.72
N THR A 416 -3.29 -21.22 14.26
CA THR A 416 -2.66 -20.50 13.16
C THR A 416 -3.44 -20.65 11.85
N GLN A 417 -3.89 -21.87 11.53
CA GLN A 417 -4.68 -22.13 10.33
C GLN A 417 -6.06 -21.48 10.38
N GLU A 418 -6.67 -21.38 11.56
CA GLU A 418 -7.94 -20.72 11.77
C GLU A 418 -7.81 -19.19 11.63
N VAL A 419 -6.86 -18.58 12.35
CA VAL A 419 -6.67 -17.12 12.41
C VAL A 419 -6.14 -16.52 11.10
N LEU A 420 -5.36 -17.29 10.34
CA LEU A 420 -4.73 -16.84 9.10
C LEU A 420 -5.37 -17.43 7.85
N HIS A 421 -6.60 -17.96 7.94
CA HIS A 421 -7.23 -18.66 6.81
C HIS A 421 -7.25 -17.83 5.52
N ASP A 422 -7.56 -16.54 5.62
CA ASP A 422 -7.57 -15.56 4.52
C ASP A 422 -6.19 -15.36 3.89
N ILE A 423 -5.17 -15.12 4.72
CA ILE A 423 -3.78 -14.90 4.27
C ILE A 423 -3.25 -16.18 3.64
N LEU A 424 -3.42 -17.33 4.29
CA LEU A 424 -2.95 -18.62 3.82
C LEU A 424 -3.64 -19.03 2.51
N LYS A 425 -4.92 -18.71 2.33
CA LYS A 425 -5.65 -18.99 1.08
C LYS A 425 -5.15 -18.12 -0.09
N ALA A 426 -4.74 -16.88 0.17
CA ALA A 426 -4.15 -16.02 -0.85
C ALA A 426 -2.79 -16.56 -1.35
N HIS A 427 -2.01 -17.20 -0.45
CA HIS A 427 -0.74 -17.85 -0.79
C HIS A 427 -0.86 -19.31 -1.23
N ASP A 428 -1.99 -19.97 -1.03
CA ASP A 428 -2.26 -21.33 -1.56
C ASP A 428 -2.66 -21.28 -3.05
N ARG A 429 -2.07 -20.34 -3.81
CA ARG A 429 -2.17 -20.25 -5.28
C ARG A 429 -1.36 -21.41 -5.87
N ARG A 430 -1.90 -22.62 -5.73
CA ARG A 430 -1.29 -23.83 -6.28
C ARG A 430 -1.21 -23.67 -7.78
N VAL A 431 0.00 -23.85 -8.31
CA VAL A 431 0.22 -24.03 -9.74
C VAL A 431 -0.76 -25.10 -10.23
N THR A 432 -1.65 -24.73 -11.14
CA THR A 432 -2.65 -25.66 -11.69
C THR A 432 -2.06 -26.39 -12.90
N ILE A 433 -2.53 -27.60 -13.21
CA ILE A 433 -2.07 -28.31 -14.41
C ILE A 433 -2.40 -27.50 -15.66
N GLU A 434 -3.53 -26.82 -15.66
CA GLU A 434 -3.99 -25.92 -16.73
C GLU A 434 -3.02 -24.75 -16.96
N GLU A 435 -2.52 -24.15 -15.88
CA GLU A 435 -1.53 -23.07 -15.95
C GLU A 435 -0.18 -23.55 -16.49
N ILE A 436 0.27 -24.74 -16.06
CA ILE A 436 1.48 -25.38 -16.59
C ILE A 436 1.32 -25.64 -18.09
N GLN A 437 0.19 -26.22 -18.50
CA GLN A 437 -0.09 -26.48 -19.91
C GLN A 437 -0.03 -25.20 -20.74
N ARG A 438 -0.65 -24.12 -20.25
CA ARG A 438 -0.65 -22.82 -20.92
C ARG A 438 0.77 -22.24 -21.06
N LYS A 439 1.54 -22.16 -19.97
CA LYS A 439 2.90 -21.61 -19.99
C LYS A 439 3.85 -22.40 -20.88
N VAL A 440 3.76 -23.73 -20.85
CA VAL A 440 4.58 -24.60 -21.70
C VAL A 440 4.16 -24.48 -23.17
N SER A 441 2.86 -24.34 -23.44
CA SER A 441 2.34 -24.08 -24.79
C SER A 441 2.82 -22.74 -25.36
N GLU A 442 2.79 -21.68 -24.54
CA GLU A 442 3.30 -20.35 -24.89
C GLU A 442 4.81 -20.40 -25.22
N HIS A 443 5.62 -21.05 -24.37
CA HIS A 443 7.08 -21.13 -24.54
C HIS A 443 7.52 -21.85 -25.82
N TRP A 444 6.91 -23.00 -26.14
CA TRP A 444 7.23 -23.77 -27.35
C TRP A 444 6.36 -23.42 -28.55
N ASN A 445 5.53 -22.38 -28.45
CA ASN A 445 4.63 -21.92 -29.50
C ASN A 445 3.76 -23.05 -30.10
N ILE A 446 3.14 -23.85 -29.23
CA ILE A 446 2.17 -24.89 -29.60
C ILE A 446 0.78 -24.54 -29.08
N ARG A 447 -0.27 -25.05 -29.73
CA ARG A 447 -1.63 -24.79 -29.28
C ARG A 447 -1.90 -25.52 -27.96
N LEU A 448 -2.69 -24.92 -27.07
CA LEU A 448 -3.07 -25.58 -25.81
C LEU A 448 -3.79 -26.93 -26.05
N THR A 449 -4.59 -27.02 -27.11
CA THR A 449 -5.27 -28.26 -27.52
C THR A 449 -4.30 -29.39 -27.89
N ASP A 450 -3.07 -29.07 -28.29
CA ASP A 450 -2.04 -30.06 -28.59
C ASP A 450 -1.54 -30.78 -27.33
N MET A 451 -1.73 -30.22 -26.13
CA MET A 451 -1.37 -30.88 -24.87
C MET A 451 -2.18 -32.15 -24.61
N SER A 452 -3.42 -32.21 -25.12
CA SER A 452 -4.31 -33.38 -25.03
C SER A 452 -4.33 -34.23 -26.30
N SER A 453 -3.58 -33.84 -27.33
CA SER A 453 -3.56 -34.52 -28.63
C SER A 453 -2.87 -35.89 -28.58
N ALA A 454 -3.29 -36.81 -29.45
CA ALA A 454 -2.62 -38.09 -29.70
C ALA A 454 -1.32 -37.93 -30.53
N ARG A 455 -1.06 -36.75 -31.11
CA ARG A 455 0.09 -36.49 -31.99
C ARG A 455 1.42 -36.78 -31.27
N ARG A 456 2.29 -37.55 -31.94
CA ARG A 456 3.60 -38.01 -31.44
C ARG A 456 4.80 -37.27 -32.02
N ALA A 457 4.57 -36.28 -32.88
CA ALA A 457 5.64 -35.46 -33.46
C ALA A 457 6.47 -34.80 -32.34
N ARG A 458 7.81 -34.81 -32.47
CA ARG A 458 8.75 -34.32 -31.45
C ARG A 458 8.45 -32.89 -31.01
N ALA A 459 8.06 -32.01 -31.94
CA ALA A 459 7.69 -30.62 -31.67
C ALA A 459 6.50 -30.46 -30.71
N VAL A 460 5.64 -31.47 -30.58
CA VAL A 460 4.48 -31.46 -29.68
C VAL A 460 4.67 -32.38 -28.49
N ALA A 461 5.28 -33.55 -28.71
CA ALA A 461 5.51 -34.54 -27.67
C ALA A 461 6.48 -34.04 -26.59
N ARG A 462 7.52 -33.29 -26.97
CA ARG A 462 8.51 -32.74 -26.03
C ARG A 462 7.90 -31.71 -25.08
N PRO A 463 7.23 -30.63 -25.55
CA PRO A 463 6.56 -29.70 -24.65
C PRO A 463 5.55 -30.41 -23.74
N ARG A 464 4.79 -31.38 -24.27
CA ARG A 464 3.84 -32.16 -23.46
C ARG A 464 4.52 -32.96 -22.34
N GLN A 465 5.67 -33.58 -22.63
CA GLN A 465 6.46 -34.30 -21.62
C GLN A 465 7.01 -33.35 -20.55
N VAL A 466 7.48 -32.16 -20.95
CA VAL A 466 7.92 -31.10 -20.02
C VAL A 466 6.75 -30.65 -19.13
N ALA A 467 5.57 -30.43 -19.69
CA ALA A 467 4.38 -30.07 -18.92
C ALA A 467 3.98 -31.17 -17.91
N MET A 468 4.08 -32.46 -18.27
CA MET A 468 3.85 -33.58 -17.35
C MET A 468 4.92 -33.64 -16.24
N TYR A 469 6.18 -33.41 -16.58
CA TYR A 469 7.29 -33.33 -15.63
C TYR A 469 7.07 -32.19 -14.62
N LEU A 470 6.79 -30.98 -15.10
CA LEU A 470 6.51 -29.82 -14.26
C LEU A 470 5.25 -30.04 -13.41
N ALA A 471 4.19 -30.64 -13.97
CA ALA A 471 2.99 -30.98 -13.20
C ALA A 471 3.27 -31.95 -12.05
N LYS A 472 4.18 -32.90 -12.24
CA LYS A 472 4.57 -33.83 -11.18
C LYS A 472 5.43 -33.17 -10.09
N GLN A 473 6.20 -32.13 -10.45
CA GLN A 473 7.10 -31.41 -9.55
C GLN A 473 6.38 -30.30 -8.77
N LEU A 474 5.49 -29.56 -9.43
CA LEU A 474 4.91 -28.31 -8.93
C LEU A 474 3.48 -28.46 -8.41
N THR A 475 2.87 -29.64 -8.54
CA THR A 475 1.51 -29.89 -8.07
C THR A 475 1.44 -31.12 -7.18
N SER A 476 0.47 -31.16 -6.27
CA SER A 476 0.20 -32.31 -5.39
C SER A 476 -0.60 -33.42 -6.07
N ARG A 477 -0.69 -33.44 -7.40
CA ARG A 477 -1.53 -34.37 -8.18
C ARG A 477 -0.83 -35.72 -8.38
N SER A 478 -1.61 -36.78 -8.34
CA SER A 478 -1.14 -38.13 -8.61
C SER A 478 -0.88 -38.35 -10.12
N LEU A 479 -0.03 -39.32 -10.47
CA LEU A 479 0.26 -39.66 -11.87
C LEU A 479 -1.01 -39.96 -12.70
N PRO A 480 -2.02 -40.68 -12.19
CA PRO A 480 -3.28 -40.86 -12.90
C PRO A 480 -4.06 -39.56 -13.12
N GLU A 481 -4.10 -38.66 -12.13
CA GLU A 481 -4.78 -37.36 -12.27
C GLU A 481 -4.10 -36.46 -13.30
N ILE A 482 -2.77 -36.46 -13.32
CA ILE A 482 -1.98 -35.76 -14.34
C ILE A 482 -2.34 -36.34 -15.72
N GLY A 483 -2.28 -37.66 -15.89
CA GLY A 483 -2.60 -38.33 -17.14
C GLY A 483 -3.98 -37.97 -17.72
N ARG A 484 -5.01 -37.88 -16.85
CA ARG A 484 -6.37 -37.43 -17.24
C ARG A 484 -6.37 -36.06 -17.90
N LYS A 485 -5.59 -35.10 -17.36
CA LYS A 485 -5.51 -33.73 -17.88
C LYS A 485 -4.73 -33.59 -19.19
N PHE A 486 -3.99 -34.61 -19.61
CA PHE A 486 -3.25 -34.63 -20.89
C PHE A 486 -3.89 -35.56 -21.94
N GLY A 487 -5.22 -35.62 -21.96
CA GLY A 487 -5.99 -36.42 -22.91
C GLY A 487 -6.23 -37.86 -22.46
N ASN A 488 -6.59 -38.07 -21.18
CA ASN A 488 -6.88 -39.40 -20.62
C ASN A 488 -5.75 -40.43 -20.82
N ARG A 489 -4.51 -40.00 -20.63
CA ARG A 489 -3.33 -40.87 -20.74
C ARG A 489 -3.12 -41.70 -19.48
N ASP A 490 -2.57 -42.89 -19.66
CA ASP A 490 -2.21 -43.76 -18.55
C ASP A 490 -1.10 -43.18 -17.69
N HIS A 491 -1.14 -43.53 -16.39
CA HIS A 491 -0.13 -43.12 -15.41
C HIS A 491 1.30 -43.51 -15.81
N THR A 492 1.48 -44.62 -16.54
CA THR A 492 2.76 -45.06 -17.10
C THR A 492 3.30 -44.09 -18.14
N THR A 493 2.44 -43.44 -18.92
CA THR A 493 2.86 -42.41 -19.90
C THR A 493 3.46 -41.20 -19.20
N VAL A 494 2.87 -40.79 -18.06
CA VAL A 494 3.39 -39.68 -17.24
C VAL A 494 4.72 -40.07 -16.61
N MET A 495 4.84 -41.31 -16.10
CA MET A 495 6.10 -41.83 -15.56
C MET A 495 7.22 -41.82 -16.61
N HIS A 496 6.96 -42.32 -17.82
CA HIS A 496 7.92 -42.29 -18.92
C HIS A 496 8.29 -40.86 -19.34
N ALA A 497 7.33 -39.93 -19.34
CA ALA A 497 7.60 -38.52 -19.63
C ALA A 497 8.54 -37.90 -18.60
N VAL A 498 8.31 -38.13 -17.30
CA VAL A 498 9.14 -37.63 -16.20
C VAL A 498 10.56 -38.17 -16.31
N GLN A 499 10.72 -39.48 -16.52
CA GLN A 499 12.03 -40.10 -16.69
C GLN A 499 12.75 -39.53 -17.92
N ARG A 500 12.05 -39.39 -19.05
CA ARG A 500 12.64 -38.90 -20.30
C ARG A 500 13.12 -37.46 -20.21
N VAL A 501 12.37 -36.59 -19.54
CA VAL A 501 12.76 -35.19 -19.32
C VAL A 501 14.00 -35.13 -18.41
N THR A 502 14.03 -35.93 -17.35
CA THR A 502 15.17 -36.01 -16.43
C THR A 502 16.45 -36.40 -17.16
N GLU A 503 16.40 -37.47 -17.96
CA GLU A 503 17.55 -37.92 -18.78
C GLU A 503 17.98 -36.90 -19.85
N LEU A 504 17.05 -36.08 -20.35
CA LEU A 504 17.37 -35.04 -21.34
C LEU A 504 18.05 -33.84 -20.69
N MET A 505 17.60 -33.42 -19.50
CA MET A 505 18.22 -32.32 -18.76
C MET A 505 19.67 -32.63 -18.37
N GLU A 506 20.02 -33.89 -18.14
CA GLU A 506 21.41 -34.30 -17.88
C GLU A 506 22.33 -34.21 -19.11
N ARG A 507 21.77 -34.29 -20.31
CA ARG A 507 22.54 -34.38 -21.58
C ARG A 507 22.55 -33.09 -22.38
N ASP A 508 21.61 -32.20 -22.14
CA ASP A 508 21.37 -30.99 -22.92
C ASP A 508 21.16 -29.80 -21.95
N THR A 509 22.21 -29.01 -21.78
CA THR A 509 22.23 -27.86 -20.85
C THR A 509 21.25 -26.77 -21.26
N ALA A 510 21.09 -26.51 -22.56
CA ALA A 510 20.13 -25.52 -23.05
C ALA A 510 18.69 -25.96 -22.75
N PHE A 511 18.38 -27.25 -22.94
CA PHE A 511 17.07 -27.79 -22.57
C PHE A 511 16.83 -27.74 -21.05
N ALA A 512 17.87 -27.96 -20.23
CA ALA A 512 17.75 -27.83 -18.78
C ALA A 512 17.45 -26.39 -18.35
N GLU A 513 18.11 -25.40 -18.96
CA GLU A 513 17.85 -23.97 -18.73
C GLU A 513 16.41 -23.59 -19.10
N ASP A 514 15.88 -24.06 -20.23
CA ASP A 514 14.49 -23.83 -20.66
C ASP A 514 13.47 -24.38 -19.63
N VAL A 515 13.70 -25.60 -19.12
CA VAL A 515 12.82 -26.23 -18.13
C VAL A 515 12.89 -25.50 -16.79
N GLU A 516 14.07 -25.07 -16.37
CA GLU A 516 14.30 -24.33 -15.14
C GLU A 516 13.69 -22.91 -15.20
N LEU A 517 13.80 -22.24 -16.34
CA LEU A 517 13.12 -20.96 -16.59
C LEU A 517 11.60 -21.10 -16.39
N LEU A 518 11.00 -22.13 -16.98
CA LEU A 518 9.56 -22.38 -16.85
C LEU A 518 9.16 -22.76 -15.43
N ARG A 519 9.98 -23.53 -14.73
CA ARG A 519 9.77 -23.83 -13.31
C ARG A 519 9.68 -22.53 -12.50
N ARG A 520 10.67 -21.63 -12.65
CA ARG A 520 10.70 -20.34 -11.95
C ARG A 520 9.50 -19.45 -12.29
N MET A 521 9.10 -19.40 -13.56
CA MET A 521 7.92 -18.65 -14.01
C MET A 521 6.59 -19.20 -13.48
N LEU A 522 6.56 -20.47 -13.06
CA LEU A 522 5.38 -21.10 -12.48
C LEU A 522 5.38 -21.02 -10.94
N GLU A 523 6.55 -20.91 -10.31
CA GLU A 523 6.72 -20.72 -8.86
C GLU A 523 6.62 -19.25 -8.41
N SER A 524 6.82 -18.30 -9.33
CA SER A 524 6.62 -16.85 -9.15
C SER A 524 5.15 -16.45 -9.22
#